data_AF-A0A6G5A5I7-F1
#
_entry.id   AF-A0A6G5A5I7-F1
#
_cell.length_a   1.000
_cell.length_b   1.000
_cell.length_c   1.000
_cell.angle_alpha   90.00
_cell.angle_beta   90.00
_cell.angle_gamma   90.00
#
_symmetry.space_group_name_H-M   'P 1'
#
loop_
_entity.id
_entity.type
_entity.pdbx_description
1 polymer ?
#
loop_
_entity_poly.entity_id
_entity_poly.type
_entity_poly.pdbx_seq_one_letter_code
_entity_poly.pdbx_strand_id
1 'polypeptide(L)'
;MVQTLAFKLIIYVCSLGALDGACWSCLKRSYSIREFFFTREPIWTHTTSAKTRISCLVDVVNVMETRSVIFTRSCYSNGYKVSRAFEGIFDKFRRKHMNVTPKGNGANFQEDILYMSSDRSCAVIAVTYPFCGRHVMYDLRVRNSHIQKPLHHKCVHVYQKYERYGRVLYNSSCQGILPSTIKAGLYQPNDRCPMRMK
;
A
#
# COMPACT_ATOMS: atom_id res chain seq x y z
N MET A 1 25.06 27.27 -55.29
CA MET A 1 24.05 28.02 -54.51
C MET A 1 22.89 27.15 -53.99
N VAL A 2 22.90 25.82 -54.21
CA VAL A 2 21.80 24.89 -53.80
C VAL A 2 22.14 24.12 -52.51
N GLN A 3 23.42 23.87 -52.22
CA GLN A 3 23.86 23.14 -51.02
C GLN A 3 23.68 23.90 -49.71
N THR A 4 23.72 25.24 -49.72
CA THR A 4 23.62 26.07 -48.51
C THR A 4 22.18 26.15 -47.96
N LEU A 5 21.17 25.96 -48.82
CA LEU A 5 19.75 25.96 -48.45
C LEU A 5 19.32 24.65 -47.78
N ALA A 6 19.84 23.51 -48.26
CA ALA A 6 19.56 22.20 -47.68
C ALA A 6 20.09 22.09 -46.23
N PHE A 7 21.30 22.60 -45.96
CA PHE A 7 21.87 22.60 -44.60
C PHE A 7 21.10 23.48 -43.62
N LYS A 8 20.58 24.63 -44.08
CA LYS A 8 19.73 25.49 -43.23
C LYS A 8 18.36 24.86 -42.94
N LEU A 9 17.79 24.14 -43.90
CA LEU A 9 16.52 23.41 -43.71
C LEU A 9 16.67 22.26 -42.70
N ILE A 10 17.75 21.49 -42.77
CA ILE A 10 18.01 20.37 -41.87
C ILE A 10 18.24 20.85 -40.42
N ILE A 11 18.98 21.94 -40.24
CA ILE A 11 19.19 22.55 -38.91
C ILE A 11 17.86 23.07 -38.33
N TYR A 12 17.00 23.68 -39.16
CA TYR A 12 15.69 24.18 -38.71
C TYR A 12 14.74 23.05 -38.27
N VAL A 13 14.74 21.92 -38.99
CA VAL A 13 13.93 20.73 -38.63
C VAL A 13 14.45 20.05 -37.35
N CYS A 14 15.77 20.00 -37.14
CA CYS A 14 16.34 19.52 -35.87
C CYS A 14 16.03 20.44 -34.68
N SER A 15 15.96 21.76 -34.88
CA SER A 15 15.57 22.71 -33.82
C SER A 15 14.08 22.68 -33.50
N LEU A 16 13.21 22.32 -34.44
CA LEU A 16 11.78 22.11 -34.18
C LEU A 16 11.49 20.79 -33.47
N GLY A 17 12.31 19.76 -33.69
CA GLY A 17 12.22 18.48 -32.94
C GLY A 17 12.74 18.55 -31.50
N ALA A 18 13.47 19.61 -31.13
CA ALA A 18 14.01 19.79 -29.78
C ALA A 18 13.07 20.58 -28.83
N LEU A 19 11.97 21.14 -29.34
CA LEU A 19 10.99 21.89 -28.55
C LEU A 19 9.80 21.05 -28.08
N ASP A 20 9.60 19.86 -28.63
CA ASP A 20 8.72 18.86 -28.02
C ASP A 20 9.51 18.03 -27.01
N GLY A 21 9.84 18.70 -25.90
CA GLY A 21 10.26 18.09 -24.64
C GLY A 21 9.16 17.24 -23.99
N ALA A 22 8.37 16.52 -24.79
CA ALA A 22 7.56 15.43 -24.30
C ALA A 22 8.52 14.28 -23.96
N CYS A 23 9.10 14.35 -22.75
CA CYS A 23 9.64 13.19 -22.06
C CYS A 23 8.53 12.11 -22.02
N TRP A 24 8.44 11.26 -23.06
CA TRP A 24 7.51 10.14 -23.10
C TRP A 24 7.79 9.16 -21.94
N SER A 25 9.00 9.20 -21.38
CA SER A 25 9.39 8.51 -20.16
C SER A 25 8.88 9.16 -18.85
N CYS A 26 8.22 10.33 -18.92
CA CYS A 26 7.69 11.05 -17.77
C CYS A 26 6.18 10.88 -17.57
N LEU A 27 5.50 10.01 -18.34
CA LEU A 27 4.15 9.58 -17.99
C LEU A 27 4.23 8.77 -16.69
N LYS A 28 4.19 9.46 -15.54
CA LYS A 28 4.19 8.84 -14.21
C LYS A 28 3.04 7.86 -14.16
N ARG A 29 3.35 6.57 -14.28
CA ARG A 29 2.36 5.49 -14.16
C ARG A 29 1.60 5.70 -12.86
N SER A 30 0.32 6.04 -12.97
CA SER A 30 -0.49 6.27 -11.78
C SER A 30 -0.68 4.95 -11.05
N TYR A 31 -0.26 4.90 -9.79
CA TYR A 31 -0.49 3.76 -8.92
C TYR A 31 -1.99 3.50 -8.76
N SER A 32 -2.35 2.23 -8.57
CA SER A 32 -3.70 1.82 -8.21
C SER A 32 -3.66 0.95 -6.97
N ILE A 33 -4.46 1.31 -5.96
CA ILE A 33 -4.55 0.51 -4.73
C ILE A 33 -5.13 -0.88 -5.03
N ARG A 34 -6.05 -0.96 -6.00
CA ARG A 34 -6.56 -2.23 -6.55
C ARG A 34 -5.44 -3.13 -7.07
N GLU A 35 -4.50 -2.58 -7.84
CA GLU A 35 -3.36 -3.36 -8.38
C GLU A 35 -2.43 -3.87 -7.27
N PHE A 36 -2.28 -3.12 -6.17
CA PHE A 36 -1.49 -3.54 -5.03
C PHE A 36 -2.14 -4.69 -4.25
N PHE A 37 -3.47 -4.63 -4.04
CA PHE A 37 -4.23 -5.70 -3.39
C PHE A 37 -4.50 -6.89 -4.33
N PHE A 38 -4.31 -6.76 -5.65
CA PHE A 38 -4.41 -7.88 -6.58
C PHE A 38 -3.19 -8.81 -6.45
N THR A 39 -3.23 -9.67 -5.43
CA THR A 39 -2.19 -10.64 -5.09
C THR A 39 -2.78 -11.81 -4.31
N ARG A 40 -2.13 -12.97 -4.38
CA ARG A 40 -2.39 -14.13 -3.51
C ARG A 40 -1.46 -14.18 -2.31
N GLU A 41 -0.43 -13.35 -2.30
CA GLU A 41 0.54 -13.29 -1.21
C GLU A 41 0.01 -12.46 -0.04
N PRO A 42 0.35 -12.82 1.20
CA PRO A 42 0.17 -11.93 2.34
C PRO A 42 0.86 -10.58 2.11
N ILE A 43 0.21 -9.51 2.57
CA ILE A 43 0.74 -8.15 2.52
C ILE A 43 1.07 -7.74 3.96
N TRP A 44 2.35 -7.62 4.25
CA TRP A 44 2.84 -7.24 5.57
C TRP A 44 2.94 -5.73 5.70
N THR A 45 2.53 -5.19 6.85
CA THR A 45 2.96 -3.85 7.23
C THR A 45 4.33 -3.97 7.89
N HIS A 46 5.38 -3.58 7.15
CA HIS A 46 6.74 -3.63 7.66
C HIS A 46 6.96 -2.50 8.68
N THR A 47 6.62 -1.26 8.31
CA THR A 47 6.80 -0.06 9.15
C THR A 47 5.51 0.74 9.18
N THR A 48 5.17 1.33 10.32
CA THR A 48 4.00 2.20 10.47
C THR A 48 4.34 3.45 11.29
N SER A 49 3.69 4.58 11.00
CA SER A 49 3.73 5.78 11.85
C SER A 49 2.76 5.68 13.04
N ALA A 50 2.00 4.59 13.13
CA ALA A 50 1.09 4.33 14.23
C ALA A 50 1.79 4.30 15.58
N LYS A 51 1.27 5.07 16.55
CA LYS A 51 1.55 4.85 17.97
C LYS A 51 0.79 3.60 18.44
N THR A 52 1.38 2.43 18.20
CA THR A 52 0.77 1.13 18.52
C THR A 52 1.74 0.23 19.27
N ARG A 53 1.20 -0.81 19.93
CA ARG A 53 1.97 -1.89 20.58
C ARG A 53 1.87 -3.22 19.84
N ILE A 54 1.06 -3.30 18.77
CA ILE A 54 0.89 -4.54 18.00
C ILE A 54 2.18 -4.95 17.26
N SER A 55 2.27 -6.18 16.81
CA SER A 55 3.32 -6.66 15.91
C SER A 55 2.73 -7.58 14.83
N CYS A 56 3.53 -7.89 13.81
CA CYS A 56 3.17 -8.85 12.75
C CYS A 56 1.84 -8.53 12.06
N LEU A 57 1.60 -7.24 11.77
CA LEU A 57 0.39 -6.80 11.09
C LEU A 57 0.43 -7.26 9.62
N VAL A 58 -0.55 -8.07 9.24
CA VAL A 58 -0.65 -8.68 7.92
C VAL A 58 -2.06 -8.64 7.38
N ASP A 59 -2.18 -8.36 6.09
CA ASP A 59 -3.41 -8.46 5.33
C ASP A 59 -3.34 -9.66 4.39
N VAL A 60 -4.33 -10.54 4.46
CA VAL A 60 -4.51 -11.67 3.54
C VAL A 60 -5.78 -11.45 2.75
N VAL A 61 -5.66 -11.34 1.43
CA VAL A 61 -6.80 -11.17 0.53
C VAL A 61 -7.59 -12.48 0.49
N ASN A 62 -8.86 -12.42 0.87
CA ASN A 62 -9.77 -13.56 0.84
C ASN A 62 -10.49 -13.64 -0.52
N VAL A 63 -11.03 -12.51 -0.97
CA VAL A 63 -11.80 -12.40 -2.23
C VAL A 63 -11.45 -11.08 -2.89
N MET A 64 -11.23 -11.11 -4.20
CA MET A 64 -10.88 -9.95 -5.01
C MET A 64 -11.89 -9.77 -6.13
N GLU A 65 -12.67 -8.70 -6.06
CA GLU A 65 -13.71 -8.37 -7.03
C GLU A 65 -13.28 -7.21 -7.94
N THR A 66 -14.15 -6.85 -8.88
CA THR A 66 -13.91 -5.71 -9.76
C THR A 66 -13.87 -4.39 -8.97
N ARG A 67 -14.80 -4.19 -8.04
CA ARG A 67 -14.99 -2.93 -7.28
C ARG A 67 -14.66 -3.02 -5.80
N SER A 68 -14.36 -4.21 -5.30
CA SER A 68 -14.08 -4.42 -3.89
C SER A 68 -13.04 -5.50 -3.64
N VAL A 69 -12.54 -5.54 -2.41
CA VAL A 69 -11.67 -6.59 -1.90
C VAL A 69 -12.13 -6.95 -0.49
N ILE A 70 -12.22 -8.24 -0.20
CA ILE A 70 -12.42 -8.75 1.15
C ILE A 70 -11.10 -9.32 1.60
N PHE A 71 -10.58 -8.86 2.74
CA PHE A 71 -9.31 -9.32 3.29
C PHE A 71 -9.40 -9.51 4.81
N THR A 72 -8.62 -10.46 5.32
CA THR A 72 -8.44 -10.67 6.75
C THR A 72 -7.17 -9.97 7.20
N ARG A 73 -7.30 -9.06 8.16
CA ARG A 73 -6.16 -8.40 8.82
C ARG A 73 -5.91 -9.09 10.15
N SER A 74 -4.67 -9.52 10.36
CA SER A 74 -4.22 -10.19 11.58
C SER A 74 -3.01 -9.47 12.18
N CYS A 75 -2.89 -9.50 13.51
CA CYS A 75 -1.71 -9.02 14.22
C CYS A 75 -1.58 -9.71 15.58
N TYR A 76 -0.42 -9.60 16.21
CA TYR A 76 -0.29 -9.87 17.64
C TYR A 76 -0.54 -8.58 18.44
N SER A 77 -1.44 -8.65 19.41
CA SER A 77 -1.71 -7.59 20.38
C SER A 77 -1.55 -8.15 21.78
N ASN A 78 -0.60 -7.61 22.55
CA ASN A 78 -0.25 -8.13 23.89
C ASN A 78 0.03 -9.65 23.90
N GLY A 79 0.68 -10.17 22.85
CA GLY A 79 1.01 -11.60 22.71
C GLY A 79 -0.12 -12.47 22.12
N TYR A 80 -1.34 -11.96 22.00
CA TYR A 80 -2.47 -12.72 21.44
C TYR A 80 -2.68 -12.39 19.96
N LYS A 81 -2.95 -13.42 19.15
CA LYS A 81 -3.35 -13.23 17.75
C LYS A 81 -4.76 -12.64 17.71
N VAL A 82 -4.90 -11.48 17.10
CA VAL A 82 -6.17 -10.84 16.78
C VAL A 82 -6.36 -10.89 15.27
N SER A 83 -7.55 -11.22 14.81
CA SER A 83 -7.88 -11.28 13.37
C SER A 83 -9.26 -10.72 13.12
N ARG A 84 -9.42 -9.97 12.02
CA ARG A 84 -10.69 -9.37 11.63
C ARG A 84 -10.79 -9.25 10.12
N ALA A 85 -11.97 -9.50 9.58
CA ALA A 85 -12.26 -9.31 8.16
C ALA A 85 -12.65 -7.85 7.88
N PHE A 86 -12.22 -7.35 6.73
CA PHE A 86 -12.51 -6.03 6.22
C PHE A 86 -13.01 -6.13 4.79
N GLU A 87 -13.85 -5.19 4.42
CA GLU A 87 -14.26 -4.94 3.04
C GLU A 87 -13.70 -3.58 2.61
N GLY A 88 -12.87 -3.61 1.57
CA GLY A 88 -12.38 -2.43 0.89
C GLY A 88 -13.18 -2.18 -0.38
N ILE A 89 -13.75 -0.98 -0.53
CA ILE A 89 -14.44 -0.53 -1.74
C ILE A 89 -13.52 0.43 -2.50
N PHE A 90 -13.14 0.05 -3.72
CA PHE A 90 -12.28 0.88 -4.57
C PHE A 90 -13.06 2.05 -5.15
N ASP A 91 -12.47 3.24 -5.12
CA ASP A 91 -13.07 4.41 -5.75
C ASP A 91 -12.91 4.35 -7.28
N LYS A 92 -14.03 4.49 -7.99
CA LYS A 92 -14.07 4.40 -9.47
C LYS A 92 -13.24 5.50 -10.14
N PHE A 93 -13.19 6.69 -9.56
CA PHE A 93 -12.56 7.87 -10.15
C PHE A 93 -11.19 8.14 -9.53
N ARG A 94 -11.00 7.80 -8.25
CA ARG A 94 -9.73 7.94 -7.53
C ARG A 94 -9.05 6.58 -7.39
N ARG A 95 -8.34 6.14 -8.43
CA ARG A 95 -7.65 4.83 -8.50
C ARG A 95 -6.73 4.50 -7.31
N LYS A 96 -6.28 5.53 -6.58
CA LYS A 96 -5.40 5.41 -5.42
C LYS A 96 -6.14 5.20 -4.10
N HIS A 97 -7.46 5.38 -4.09
CA HIS A 97 -8.28 5.47 -2.89
C HIS A 97 -9.16 4.23 -2.71
N MET A 98 -9.32 3.83 -1.45
CA MET A 98 -10.22 2.77 -1.02
C MET A 98 -10.87 3.15 0.32
N ASN A 99 -12.19 2.99 0.42
CA ASN A 99 -12.89 3.06 1.71
C ASN A 99 -12.90 1.66 2.32
N VAL A 100 -12.55 1.53 3.60
CA VAL A 100 -12.43 0.26 4.30
C VAL A 100 -13.38 0.21 5.49
N THR A 101 -14.20 -0.84 5.50
CA THR A 101 -15.21 -1.10 6.52
C THR A 101 -14.90 -2.42 7.22
N PRO A 102 -14.76 -2.46 8.56
CA PRO A 102 -14.66 -3.72 9.29
C PRO A 102 -15.96 -4.52 9.14
N LYS A 103 -15.85 -5.84 8.94
CA LYS A 103 -17.01 -6.72 9.14
C LYS A 103 -17.25 -6.85 10.65
N GLY A 104 -18.38 -6.35 11.13
CA GLY A 104 -18.73 -6.28 12.56
C GLY A 104 -18.44 -4.91 13.18
N ASN A 105 -18.09 -4.90 14.47
CA ASN A 105 -17.88 -3.66 15.23
C ASN A 105 -16.54 -2.99 14.93
N GLY A 106 -16.55 -1.70 14.57
CA GLY A 106 -15.35 -0.90 14.41
C GLY A 106 -15.59 0.37 13.59
N ALA A 107 -14.59 1.25 13.57
CA ALA A 107 -14.65 2.48 12.77
C ALA A 107 -14.20 2.22 11.34
N ASN A 108 -14.93 2.81 10.39
CA ASN A 108 -14.50 2.88 8.99
C ASN A 108 -13.25 3.76 8.88
N PHE A 109 -12.41 3.45 7.90
CA PHE A 109 -11.22 4.24 7.58
C PHE A 109 -10.99 4.24 6.06
N GLN A 110 -10.06 5.07 5.62
CA GLN A 110 -9.72 5.23 4.21
C GLN A 110 -8.27 4.84 4.01
N GLU A 111 -7.96 4.20 2.89
CA GLU A 111 -6.59 3.90 2.46
C GLU A 111 -6.31 4.58 1.12
N ASP A 112 -5.23 5.36 1.07
CA ASP A 112 -4.74 6.01 -0.14
C ASP A 112 -3.30 5.55 -0.43
N ILE A 113 -3.06 5.01 -1.63
CA ILE A 113 -1.71 4.61 -2.05
C ILE A 113 -0.91 5.83 -2.50
N LEU A 114 0.16 6.14 -1.77
CA LEU A 114 1.06 7.26 -2.04
C LEU A 114 2.14 6.87 -3.04
N TYR A 115 2.62 5.62 -2.93
CA TYR A 115 3.63 5.05 -3.82
C TYR A 115 3.46 3.54 -3.93
N MET A 116 3.84 2.98 -5.09
CA MET A 116 3.97 1.55 -5.32
C MET A 116 5.22 1.32 -6.17
N SER A 117 6.03 0.33 -5.81
CA SER A 117 7.16 -0.08 -6.65
C SER A 117 6.68 -0.66 -7.98
N SER A 118 7.53 -0.62 -9.02
CA SER A 118 7.15 -1.08 -10.37
C SER A 118 6.82 -2.58 -10.44
N ASP A 119 7.50 -3.37 -9.62
CA ASP A 119 7.27 -4.80 -9.41
C ASP A 119 6.14 -5.09 -8.42
N ARG A 120 5.53 -4.05 -7.83
CA ARG A 120 4.45 -4.12 -6.82
C ARG A 120 4.86 -4.85 -5.53
N SER A 121 6.16 -5.05 -5.29
CA SER A 121 6.67 -5.69 -4.09
C SER A 121 6.39 -4.89 -2.82
N CYS A 122 6.30 -3.55 -2.91
CA CYS A 122 5.97 -2.69 -1.78
C CYS A 122 5.12 -1.47 -2.18
N ALA A 123 4.47 -0.90 -1.17
CA ALA A 123 3.70 0.33 -1.29
C ALA A 123 3.79 1.17 -0.01
N VAL A 124 3.61 2.48 -0.17
CA VAL A 124 3.39 3.42 0.93
C VAL A 124 1.92 3.81 0.92
N ILE A 125 1.22 3.58 2.02
CA ILE A 125 -0.23 3.77 2.15
C ILE A 125 -0.50 4.79 3.27
N ALA A 126 -1.32 5.80 2.98
CA ALA A 126 -1.92 6.65 3.99
C ALA A 126 -3.21 5.99 4.50
N VAL A 127 -3.34 5.84 5.81
CA VAL A 127 -4.53 5.35 6.49
C VAL A 127 -5.18 6.52 7.22
N THR A 128 -6.39 6.89 6.82
CA THR A 128 -7.11 8.03 7.38
C THR A 128 -8.33 7.58 8.15
N TYR A 129 -8.38 7.92 9.43
CA TYR A 129 -9.58 7.77 10.27
C TYR A 129 -10.34 9.11 10.26
N PRO A 130 -11.56 9.17 9.71
CA PRO A 130 -12.29 10.43 9.54
C PRO A 130 -12.85 11.00 10.85
N PHE A 131 -12.87 10.24 11.94
CA PHE A 131 -13.38 10.66 13.24
C PHE A 131 -12.36 11.50 14.02
N CYS A 132 -12.85 12.40 14.89
CA CYS A 132 -12.05 13.19 15.84
C CYS A 132 -10.88 13.98 15.18
N GLY A 133 -11.18 14.80 14.16
CA GLY A 133 -10.20 15.72 13.58
C GLY A 133 -9.30 15.13 12.49
N ARG A 134 -9.70 14.02 11.87
CA ARG A 134 -8.99 13.34 10.78
C ARG A 134 -7.55 12.97 11.16
N HIS A 135 -7.39 11.78 11.73
CA HIS A 135 -6.07 11.25 12.03
C HIS A 135 -5.51 10.46 10.84
N VAL A 136 -4.33 10.86 10.34
CA VAL A 136 -3.65 10.21 9.20
C VAL A 136 -2.40 9.49 9.70
N MET A 137 -2.24 8.25 9.25
CA MET A 137 -1.11 7.37 9.56
C MET A 137 -0.50 6.87 8.25
N TYR A 138 0.76 6.49 8.28
CA TYR A 138 1.48 6.02 7.10
C TYR A 138 2.03 4.63 7.34
N ASP A 139 1.78 3.73 6.40
CA ASP A 139 2.25 2.36 6.41
C ASP A 139 3.17 2.10 5.21
N LEU A 140 4.33 1.50 5.47
CA LEU A 140 5.14 0.84 4.47
C LEU A 140 4.74 -0.63 4.43
N ARG A 141 4.03 -1.02 3.38
CA ARG A 141 3.56 -2.39 3.18
C ARG A 141 4.38 -3.13 2.12
N VAL A 142 4.59 -4.43 2.32
CA VAL A 142 5.46 -5.27 1.51
C VAL A 142 4.81 -6.63 1.30
N ARG A 143 4.83 -7.14 0.08
CA ARG A 143 4.32 -8.48 -0.24
C ARG A 143 5.25 -9.57 0.29
N ASN A 144 4.68 -10.71 0.68
CA ASN A 144 5.39 -11.78 1.38
C ASN A 144 6.65 -12.27 0.64
N SER A 145 6.63 -12.35 -0.69
CA SER A 145 7.81 -12.76 -1.49
C SER A 145 9.04 -11.85 -1.36
N HIS A 146 8.87 -10.64 -0.81
CA HIS A 146 9.91 -9.62 -0.69
C HIS A 146 10.19 -9.19 0.75
N ILE A 147 9.41 -9.65 1.74
CA ILE A 147 9.52 -9.17 3.12
C ILE A 147 10.83 -9.58 3.82
N GLN A 148 11.45 -10.69 3.39
CA GLN A 148 12.75 -11.16 3.91
C GLN A 148 13.94 -10.64 3.10
N LYS A 149 13.69 -9.91 2.01
CA LYS A 149 14.72 -9.29 1.18
C LYS A 149 14.98 -7.85 1.65
N PRO A 150 16.12 -7.24 1.27
CA PRO A 150 16.31 -5.80 1.46
C PRO A 150 15.13 -5.01 0.87
N LEU A 151 14.59 -4.08 1.65
CA LEU A 151 13.45 -3.27 1.23
C LEU A 151 13.81 -2.42 0.02
N HIS A 152 12.85 -2.29 -0.90
CA HIS A 152 13.04 -1.44 -2.07
C HIS A 152 13.30 0.01 -1.65
N HIS A 153 14.48 0.54 -1.98
CA HIS A 153 14.96 1.86 -1.54
C HIS A 153 13.96 3.00 -1.79
N LYS A 154 13.27 3.02 -2.95
CA LYS A 154 12.23 4.03 -3.24
C LYS A 154 11.04 3.99 -2.28
N CYS A 155 10.57 2.81 -1.86
CA CYS A 155 9.47 2.72 -0.89
C CYS A 155 9.90 3.29 0.47
N VAL A 156 11.12 2.96 0.93
CA VAL A 156 11.69 3.51 2.16
C VAL A 156 11.83 5.02 2.06
N HIS A 157 12.44 5.52 0.98
CA HIS A 157 12.64 6.95 0.76
C HIS A 157 11.31 7.72 0.71
N VAL A 158 10.28 7.19 0.04
CA VAL A 158 8.96 7.84 0.01
C VAL A 158 8.30 7.82 1.39
N TYR A 159 8.35 6.69 2.11
CA TYR A 159 7.82 6.60 3.47
C TYR A 159 8.44 7.65 4.39
N GLN A 160 9.77 7.81 4.34
CA GLN A 160 10.53 8.76 5.15
C GLN A 160 10.23 10.24 4.87
N LYS A 161 9.55 10.56 3.76
CA LYS A 161 9.02 11.92 3.52
C LYS A 161 7.85 12.26 4.43
N TYR A 162 7.13 11.24 4.91
CA TYR A 162 5.95 11.39 5.76
C TYR A 162 6.26 11.06 7.23
N GLU A 163 7.07 10.04 7.49
CA GLU A 163 7.49 9.65 8.84
C GLU A 163 8.93 9.13 8.84
N ARG A 164 9.81 9.80 9.61
CA ARG A 164 11.23 9.43 9.70
C ARG A 164 11.48 8.30 10.70
N TYR A 165 10.67 8.22 11.77
CA TYR A 165 10.88 7.34 12.91
C TYR A 165 9.73 6.35 13.10
N GLY A 166 9.29 5.76 12.00
CA GLY A 166 8.23 4.76 12.01
C GLY A 166 8.61 3.51 12.80
N ARG A 167 7.62 2.87 13.43
CA ARG A 167 7.80 1.62 14.17
C ARG A 167 7.78 0.44 13.22
N VAL A 168 8.83 -0.37 13.27
CA VAL A 168 8.88 -1.66 12.54
C VAL A 168 7.99 -2.68 13.26
N LEU A 169 7.04 -3.28 12.54
CA LEU A 169 6.11 -4.28 13.06
C LEU A 169 6.50 -5.71 12.68
N TYR A 170 7.28 -5.87 11.61
CA TYR A 170 7.65 -7.19 11.08
C TYR A 170 9.01 -7.66 11.62
N ASN A 171 9.08 -8.96 11.91
CA ASN A 171 10.32 -9.71 12.07
C ASN A 171 10.12 -11.12 11.49
N SER A 172 11.17 -11.94 11.42
CA SER A 172 11.11 -13.28 10.82
C SER A 172 10.11 -14.22 11.49
N SER A 173 9.88 -14.10 12.81
CA SER A 173 8.89 -14.93 13.53
C SER A 173 7.44 -14.65 13.14
N CYS A 174 7.17 -13.50 12.51
CA CYS A 174 5.81 -13.12 12.11
C CYS A 174 5.15 -14.10 11.15
N GLN A 175 5.91 -14.86 10.36
CA GLN A 175 5.37 -15.88 9.46
C GLN A 175 4.47 -16.90 10.19
N GLY A 176 4.71 -17.14 11.49
CA GLY A 176 3.88 -18.03 12.32
C GLY A 176 2.44 -17.55 12.55
N ILE A 177 2.12 -16.28 12.27
CA ILE A 177 0.73 -15.79 12.38
C ILE A 177 -0.15 -16.27 11.21
N LEU A 178 0.46 -16.63 10.08
CA LEU A 178 -0.29 -17.05 8.91
C LEU A 178 -1.03 -18.36 9.23
N PRO A 179 -2.27 -18.54 8.73
CA PRO A 179 -2.95 -19.81 8.92
C PRO A 179 -2.09 -20.93 8.34
N SER A 180 -1.82 -21.97 9.14
CA SER A 180 -1.34 -23.23 8.61
C SER A 180 -2.40 -23.74 7.62
N THR A 181 -1.98 -24.38 6.55
CA THR A 181 -2.86 -24.86 5.46
C THR A 181 -3.81 -25.99 5.88
N ILE A 182 -4.23 -26.06 7.14
CA ILE A 182 -5.11 -27.08 7.73
C ILE A 182 -6.35 -26.42 8.31
N LYS A 183 -7.46 -26.59 7.59
CA LYS A 183 -8.89 -26.39 7.94
C LYS A 183 -9.21 -25.17 8.81
N ALA A 184 -9.72 -24.13 8.13
CA ALA A 184 -10.41 -23.00 8.73
C ALA A 184 -11.63 -23.47 9.54
N GLY A 185 -11.43 -23.70 10.84
CA GLY A 185 -12.50 -23.56 11.82
C GLY A 185 -12.85 -22.09 11.93
N LEU A 186 -14.11 -21.74 11.67
CA LEU A 186 -14.68 -20.42 11.90
C LEU A 186 -14.49 -20.00 13.36
N TYR A 187 -13.45 -19.21 13.64
CA TYR A 187 -13.31 -18.50 14.90
C TYR A 187 -14.04 -17.16 14.80
N GLN A 188 -15.16 -17.05 15.52
CA GLN A 188 -15.85 -15.78 15.73
C GLN A 188 -15.03 -14.93 16.73
N PRO A 189 -14.60 -13.71 16.37
CA PRO A 189 -13.85 -12.85 17.28
C PRO A 189 -14.76 -12.32 18.39
N ASN A 190 -14.35 -12.52 19.64
CA ASN A 190 -14.84 -11.70 20.73
C ASN A 190 -14.29 -10.28 20.57
N ASP A 191 -15.21 -9.32 20.57
CA ASP A 191 -14.97 -7.92 20.37
C ASP A 191 -14.16 -7.30 21.51
N ARG A 192 -12.91 -6.93 21.20
CA ARG A 192 -12.24 -5.72 21.70
C ARG A 192 -10.86 -5.59 21.06
N CYS A 193 -10.73 -4.70 20.07
CA CYS A 193 -9.46 -4.03 19.84
C CYS A 193 -9.52 -2.71 20.61
N PRO A 194 -8.83 -2.58 21.76
CA PRO A 194 -8.81 -1.32 22.49
C PRO A 194 -7.95 -0.32 21.70
N MET A 195 -8.62 0.62 21.02
CA MET A 195 -8.03 1.91 20.71
C MET A 195 -7.80 2.62 22.04
N ARG A 196 -6.58 2.53 22.60
CA ARG A 196 -6.21 3.34 23.75
C ARG A 196 -5.81 4.72 23.22
N MET A 197 -6.77 5.65 23.22
CA MET A 197 -6.49 7.07 23.12
C MET A 197 -5.85 7.51 24.44
N LYS A 198 -4.64 8.06 24.37
CA LYS A 198 -4.11 8.97 25.40
C LYS A 198 -4.08 10.35 24.77
#